data_AF-X6GSL5-F1
#
_entry.id   AF-X6GSL5-F1
#
_cell.length_a   1.000
_cell.length_b   1.000
_cell.length_c   1.000
_cell.angle_alpha   90.00
_cell.angle_beta   90.00
_cell.angle_gamma   90.00
#
_symmetry.space_group_name_H-M   'P 1'
#
loop_
_entity.id
_entity.type
_entity.pdbx_description
1 polymer ?
#
loop_
_entity_poly.entity_id
_entity_poly.type
_entity_poly.pdbx_seq_one_letter_code
_entity_poly.pdbx_strand_id
1 'polypeptide(L)'
;MEEDEGGSVLTASVCGGPKGDAHLMLTCFDTPVLSYDLGATGQQLEPGISGSFAFKADGKTVTKTLQLEAMYNYFVVNLAKADPLLDLLRGKGDVSVSSAKYGEISFPLKGSSAAIGKVLAQCGKAGPAEGD
;
A
#
# COMPACT_ATOMS: atom_id res chain seq x y z
N MET A 1 26.20 -20.29 -4.69
CA MET A 1 26.07 -18.83 -4.54
C MET A 1 24.60 -18.55 -4.75
N GLU A 2 23.85 -18.51 -3.65
CA GLU A 2 22.49 -17.96 -3.66
C GLU A 2 22.68 -16.46 -3.48
N GLU A 3 22.27 -15.70 -4.48
CA GLU A 3 22.19 -14.25 -4.37
C GLU A 3 21.02 -13.99 -3.42
N ASP A 4 21.32 -13.64 -2.17
CA ASP A 4 20.33 -13.14 -1.22
C ASP A 4 19.94 -11.72 -1.69
N GLU A 5 19.18 -11.66 -2.79
CA GLU A 5 18.73 -10.43 -3.45
C GLU A 5 17.64 -9.67 -2.66
N GLY A 6 17.50 -9.97 -1.36
CA GLY A 6 16.41 -9.51 -0.52
C GLY A 6 16.91 -8.79 0.72
N GLY A 7 17.42 -7.56 0.56
CA GLY A 7 17.65 -6.68 1.71
C GLY A 7 16.39 -6.60 2.60
N SER A 8 16.57 -6.54 3.93
CA SER A 8 15.44 -6.50 4.85
C SER A 8 14.59 -5.24 4.66
N VAL A 9 13.30 -5.41 4.33
CA VAL A 9 12.36 -4.30 4.12
C VAL A 9 11.30 -4.29 5.20
N LEU A 10 11.07 -3.12 5.80
CA LEU A 10 9.99 -2.92 6.75
C LEU A 10 8.69 -2.59 6.00
N THR A 11 7.65 -3.38 6.25
CA THR A 11 6.31 -3.19 5.66
C THR A 11 5.29 -2.93 6.76
N ALA A 12 4.44 -1.92 6.58
CA ALA A 12 3.21 -1.75 7.35
C ALA A 12 2.04 -2.30 6.53
N SER A 13 1.26 -3.21 7.09
CA SER A 13 0.10 -3.78 6.40
C SER A 13 -1.14 -3.77 7.27
N VAL A 14 -2.30 -3.77 6.60
CA VAL A 14 -3.61 -3.92 7.22
C VAL A 14 -4.52 -4.72 6.31
N CYS A 15 -5.29 -5.63 6.90
CA CYS A 15 -6.35 -6.37 6.21
C CYS A 15 -7.67 -5.59 6.28
N GLY A 16 -8.46 -5.67 5.23
CA GLY A 16 -9.77 -5.04 5.12
C GLY A 16 -10.78 -5.93 4.40
N GLY A 17 -11.97 -5.40 4.22
CA GLY A 17 -13.09 -6.14 3.63
C GLY A 17 -13.80 -7.06 4.63
N PRO A 18 -14.96 -7.60 4.26
CA PRO A 18 -15.84 -8.33 5.18
C PRO A 18 -15.22 -9.64 5.70
N LYS A 19 -14.23 -10.20 5.00
CA LYS A 19 -13.52 -11.42 5.41
C LYS A 19 -12.05 -11.18 5.73
N GLY A 20 -11.59 -9.93 5.75
CA GLY A 20 -10.17 -9.60 5.91
C GLY A 20 -9.31 -10.08 4.74
N ASP A 21 -9.90 -10.20 3.56
CA ASP A 21 -9.29 -10.78 2.35
C ASP A 21 -8.61 -9.75 1.45
N ALA A 22 -8.85 -8.46 1.67
CA ALA A 22 -8.15 -7.36 0.98
C ALA A 22 -7.01 -6.84 1.83
N HIS A 23 -5.93 -6.38 1.21
CA HIS A 23 -4.72 -5.95 1.90
C HIS A 23 -4.26 -4.60 1.41
N LEU A 24 -3.96 -3.69 2.34
CA LEU A 24 -3.26 -2.45 2.05
C LEU A 24 -1.88 -2.52 2.70
N MET A 25 -0.83 -2.36 1.90
CA MET A 25 0.56 -2.55 2.30
C MET A 25 1.37 -1.32 1.91
N LEU A 26 2.13 -0.78 2.86
CA LEU A 26 3.09 0.29 2.64
C LEU A 26 4.49 -0.23 2.91
N THR A 27 5.31 -0.20 1.88
CA THR A 27 6.72 -0.57 1.91
C THR A 27 7.55 0.65 1.55
N CYS A 28 8.82 0.72 1.99
CA CYS A 28 9.70 1.78 1.51
C CYS A 28 11.13 1.28 1.28
N PHE A 29 11.52 1.28 0.00
CA PHE A 29 12.91 1.19 -0.45
C PHE A 29 13.44 2.62 -0.56
N ASP A 30 13.74 3.13 -1.76
CA ASP A 30 14.06 4.55 -1.97
C ASP A 30 12.85 5.47 -1.71
N THR A 31 11.70 5.09 -2.27
CA THR A 31 10.45 5.82 -2.16
C THR A 31 9.35 4.94 -1.55
N PRO A 32 8.38 5.54 -0.84
CA PRO A 32 7.24 4.80 -0.32
C PRO A 32 6.39 4.24 -1.47
N VAL A 33 6.08 2.95 -1.39
CA VAL A 33 5.22 2.25 -2.34
C VAL A 33 4.00 1.74 -1.58
N LEU A 34 2.82 2.15 -2.03
CA LEU A 34 1.55 1.63 -1.53
C LEU A 34 1.05 0.55 -2.48
N SER A 35 0.85 -0.66 -1.96
CA SER A 35 0.27 -1.80 -2.68
C SER A 35 -1.10 -2.12 -2.11
N TYR A 36 -2.05 -2.39 -3.01
CA TYR A 36 -3.44 -2.67 -2.70
C TYR A 36 -3.87 -3.98 -3.38
N ASP A 37 -4.09 -5.00 -2.56
CA ASP A 37 -4.75 -6.24 -2.95
C ASP A 37 -6.27 -6.09 -2.78
N LEU A 38 -7.00 -6.32 -3.87
CA LEU A 38 -8.45 -6.26 -3.92
C LEU A 38 -9.15 -7.44 -3.24
N GLY A 39 -8.40 -8.46 -2.81
CA GLY A 39 -8.94 -9.68 -2.22
C GLY A 39 -9.84 -10.42 -3.20
N ALA A 40 -10.98 -10.93 -2.72
CA ALA A 40 -11.91 -11.69 -3.56
C ALA A 40 -12.49 -10.88 -4.74
N THR A 41 -12.44 -9.54 -4.70
CA THR A 41 -12.89 -8.69 -5.81
C THR A 41 -11.86 -8.58 -6.94
N GLY A 42 -10.61 -8.95 -6.68
CA GLY A 42 -9.51 -8.96 -7.64
C GLY A 42 -9.26 -10.32 -8.27
N GLN A 43 -10.27 -10.90 -8.95
CA GLN A 43 -10.00 -12.05 -9.84
C GLN A 43 -8.82 -11.72 -10.76
N GLN A 44 -8.01 -12.73 -11.15
CA GLN A 44 -6.81 -12.57 -11.98
C GLN A 44 -6.99 -11.48 -13.05
N LEU A 45 -6.29 -10.35 -12.87
CA LEU A 45 -6.45 -9.19 -13.71
C LEU A 45 -5.46 -9.24 -14.89
N GLU A 46 -5.85 -8.65 -16.01
CA GLU A 46 -4.96 -8.53 -17.18
C GLU A 46 -3.77 -7.61 -16.88
N PRO A 47 -2.55 -7.96 -17.29
CA PRO A 47 -1.38 -7.11 -17.11
C PRO A 47 -1.53 -5.76 -17.84
N GLY A 48 -0.90 -4.72 -17.30
CA GLY A 48 -0.86 -3.39 -17.92
C GLY A 48 -2.08 -2.51 -17.65
N ILE A 49 -3.02 -2.94 -16.81
CA ILE A 49 -4.15 -2.10 -16.41
C ILE A 49 -3.79 -1.13 -15.28
N SER A 50 -4.52 -0.03 -15.21
CA SER A 50 -4.51 0.89 -14.07
C SER A 50 -5.93 1.13 -13.57
N GLY A 51 -6.05 1.60 -12.32
CA GLY A 51 -7.32 1.92 -11.69
C GLY A 51 -7.23 3.24 -10.94
N SER A 52 -8.29 4.05 -11.02
CA SER A 52 -8.46 5.21 -10.14
C SER A 52 -9.15 4.78 -8.86
N PHE A 53 -8.51 5.07 -7.73
CA PHE A 53 -8.95 4.72 -6.39
C PHE A 53 -9.06 5.98 -5.53
N ALA A 54 -10.23 6.17 -4.91
CA ALA A 54 -10.48 7.23 -3.95
C ALA A 54 -10.32 6.69 -2.53
N PHE A 55 -9.36 7.25 -1.80
CA PHE A 55 -9.13 6.98 -0.39
C PHE A 55 -9.85 8.03 0.44
N LYS A 56 -10.75 7.59 1.31
CA LYS A 56 -11.59 8.47 2.13
C LYS A 56 -11.43 8.13 3.61
N ALA A 57 -11.05 9.12 4.41
CA ALA A 57 -10.99 9.02 5.86
C ALA A 57 -11.19 10.41 6.45
N ASP A 58 -11.84 10.50 7.61
CA ASP A 58 -11.99 11.76 8.37
C ASP A 58 -12.51 12.94 7.52
N GLY A 59 -13.46 12.69 6.61
CA GLY A 59 -14.04 13.71 5.71
C GLY A 59 -13.12 14.20 4.59
N LYS A 60 -11.90 13.67 4.48
CA LYS A 60 -10.94 13.98 3.40
C LYS A 60 -11.01 12.90 2.34
N THR A 61 -10.71 13.28 1.10
CA THR A 61 -10.59 12.37 -0.04
C THR A 61 -9.29 12.62 -0.77
N VAL A 62 -8.52 11.56 -1.02
CA VAL A 62 -7.33 11.59 -1.89
C VAL A 62 -7.53 10.55 -2.98
N THR A 63 -7.45 10.96 -4.24
CA THR A 63 -7.56 10.04 -5.39
C THR A 63 -6.18 9.75 -5.97
N LYS A 64 -5.90 8.48 -6.24
CA LYS A 64 -4.68 8.03 -6.91
C LYS A 64 -5.00 7.08 -8.04
N THR A 65 -4.24 7.19 -9.13
CA THR A 65 -4.17 6.14 -10.13
C THR A 65 -3.10 5.15 -9.70
N LEU A 66 -3.49 3.89 -9.51
CA LEU A 66 -2.58 2.78 -9.20
C LEU A 66 -2.42 1.92 -10.45
N GLN A 67 -1.23 1.36 -10.65
CA GLN A 67 -0.89 0.46 -11.76
C GLN A 67 -0.94 -0.99 -11.26
N LEU A 68 -1.42 -1.93 -12.07
CA LEU A 68 -1.39 -3.34 -11.70
C LEU A 68 0.02 -3.91 -11.83
N GLU A 69 0.55 -4.41 -10.72
CA GLU A 69 1.70 -5.31 -10.70
C GLU A 69 1.20 -6.76 -10.87
N ALA A 70 1.18 -7.22 -12.12
CA ALA A 70 0.53 -8.48 -12.50
C ALA A 70 1.15 -9.74 -11.88
N MET A 71 2.41 -9.69 -11.44
CA MET A 71 3.08 -10.81 -10.77
C MET A 71 2.42 -11.17 -9.44
N TYR A 72 1.97 -10.16 -8.69
CA TYR A 72 1.32 -10.32 -7.40
C TYR A 72 -0.17 -10.00 -7.43
N ASN A 73 -0.68 -9.52 -8.57
CA ASN A 73 -2.06 -9.08 -8.76
C ASN A 73 -2.45 -7.92 -7.83
N TYR A 74 -1.50 -7.03 -7.53
CA TYR A 74 -1.70 -5.86 -6.66
C TYR A 74 -1.71 -4.57 -7.45
N PHE A 75 -2.53 -3.62 -7.03
CA PHE A 75 -2.46 -2.25 -7.52
C PHE A 75 -1.41 -1.47 -6.72
N VAL A 76 -0.44 -0.87 -7.40
CA VAL A 76 0.69 -0.18 -6.77
C VAL A 76 0.78 1.29 -7.19
N VAL A 77 1.28 2.12 -6.28
CA VAL A 77 1.64 3.52 -6.57
C VAL A 77 2.85 3.96 -5.75
N ASN A 78 3.78 4.63 -6.43
CA ASN A 78 4.89 5.33 -5.77
C ASN A 78 4.39 6.66 -5.21
N LEU A 79 4.75 6.94 -3.96
CA LEU A 79 4.34 8.15 -3.24
C LEU A 79 5.56 9.02 -2.93
N ALA A 80 5.36 10.33 -2.87
CA ALA A 80 6.33 11.20 -2.22
C ALA A 80 6.31 10.95 -0.70
N LYS A 81 7.43 11.19 0.01
CA LYS A 81 7.47 11.05 1.48
C LYS A 81 6.46 11.95 2.22
N ALA A 82 6.08 13.07 1.59
CA ALA A 82 5.06 14.01 2.08
C ALA A 82 3.75 13.93 1.29
N ASP A 83 3.44 12.77 0.67
CA ASP A 83 2.21 12.60 -0.09
C ASP A 83 0.97 12.71 0.82
N PRO A 84 -0.08 13.46 0.44
CA PRO A 84 -1.29 13.61 1.25
C PRO A 84 -2.00 12.29 1.54
N LEU A 85 -1.80 11.24 0.73
CA LEU A 85 -2.31 9.92 1.04
C LEU A 85 -1.65 9.32 2.28
N LEU A 86 -0.35 9.54 2.50
CA LEU A 86 0.34 9.07 3.71
C LEU A 86 -0.22 9.76 4.95
N ASP A 87 -0.50 11.06 4.86
CA ASP A 87 -1.12 11.80 5.97
C ASP A 87 -2.55 11.31 6.25
N LEU A 88 -3.33 11.02 5.20
CA LEU A 88 -4.66 10.43 5.34
C LEU A 88 -4.60 9.07 6.06
N LEU A 89 -3.69 8.19 5.65
CA LEU A 89 -3.55 6.85 6.20
C LEU A 89 -3.02 6.83 7.64
N ARG A 90 -2.45 7.94 8.14
CA ARG A 90 -2.04 8.11 9.54
C ARG A 90 -3.18 8.50 10.49
N GLY A 91 -4.42 8.49 10.01
CA GLY A 91 -5.63 8.70 10.79
C GLY A 91 -5.86 7.63 11.87
N LYS A 92 -7.00 7.70 12.57
CA LYS A 92 -7.33 6.78 13.68
C LYS A 92 -8.62 5.97 13.48
N GLY A 93 -9.47 6.38 12.52
CA GLY A 93 -10.71 5.68 12.18
C GLY A 93 -10.48 4.61 11.14
N ASP A 94 -11.36 4.55 10.15
CA ASP A 94 -11.23 3.68 8.98
C ASP A 94 -10.89 4.53 7.74
N VAL A 95 -10.18 3.92 6.79
CA VAL A 95 -10.08 4.43 5.42
C VAL A 95 -10.91 3.56 4.51
N SER A 96 -11.80 4.18 3.73
CA SER A 96 -12.52 3.53 2.63
C SER A 96 -11.76 3.76 1.34
N VAL A 97 -11.41 2.68 0.64
CA VAL A 97 -10.78 2.70 -0.68
C VAL A 97 -11.83 2.27 -1.70
N SER A 98 -12.24 3.19 -2.57
CA SER A 98 -13.29 2.94 -3.55
C SER A 98 -12.81 3.13 -4.99
N SER A 99 -13.34 2.29 -5.88
CA SER A 99 -13.23 2.43 -7.33
C SER A 99 -14.57 2.11 -7.98
N ALA A 100 -14.90 2.82 -9.06
CA ALA A 100 -16.12 2.54 -9.81
C ALA A 100 -16.17 1.10 -10.35
N LYS A 101 -15.00 0.52 -10.68
CA LYS A 101 -14.90 -0.84 -11.23
C LYS A 101 -14.83 -1.93 -10.14
N TYR A 102 -14.16 -1.65 -9.03
CA TYR A 102 -13.79 -2.66 -8.04
C TYR A 102 -14.57 -2.56 -6.72
N GLY A 103 -15.50 -1.60 -6.62
CA GLY A 103 -16.30 -1.39 -5.41
C GLY A 103 -15.53 -0.64 -4.33
N GLU A 104 -15.97 -0.81 -3.08
CA GLU A 104 -15.41 -0.12 -1.91
C GLU A 104 -15.00 -1.13 -0.84
N ILE A 105 -13.82 -0.92 -0.26
CA ILE A 105 -13.26 -1.73 0.84
C ILE A 105 -12.78 -0.79 1.95
N SER A 106 -13.15 -1.08 3.19
CA SER A 106 -12.71 -0.31 4.36
C SER A 106 -11.59 -1.03 5.13
N PHE A 107 -10.64 -0.25 5.65
CA PHE A 107 -9.49 -0.72 6.42
C PHE A 107 -9.35 0.06 7.73
N PRO A 108 -9.16 -0.61 8.88
CA PRO A 108 -8.96 0.08 10.15
C PRO A 108 -7.56 0.72 10.23
N LEU A 109 -7.51 2.00 10.60
CA LEU A 109 -6.25 2.75 10.75
C LEU A 109 -5.69 2.73 12.17
N LYS A 110 -6.24 1.90 13.07
CA LYS A 110 -5.73 1.83 14.44
C LYS A 110 -4.24 1.44 14.46
N GLY A 111 -3.40 2.37 14.91
CA GLY A 111 -1.94 2.18 14.99
C GLY A 111 -1.17 2.48 13.69
N SER A 112 -1.87 2.84 12.61
CA SER A 112 -1.25 3.13 11.30
C SER A 112 -0.23 4.26 11.39
N SER A 113 -0.50 5.29 12.20
CA SER A 113 0.40 6.43 12.38
C SER A 113 1.82 6.00 12.81
N ALA A 114 1.90 5.14 13.82
CA ALA A 114 3.18 4.63 14.33
C ALA A 114 3.84 3.66 13.33
N ALA A 115 3.05 2.77 12.71
CA ALA A 115 3.56 1.81 11.73
C ALA A 115 4.14 2.51 10.49
N ILE A 116 3.39 3.42 9.88
CA ILE A 116 3.83 4.25 8.75
C ILE A 116 5.03 5.09 9.15
N GLY A 117 5.06 5.65 10.37
CA GLY A 117 6.22 6.37 10.89
C GLY A 117 7.50 5.52 10.87
N LYS A 118 7.41 4.26 11.29
CA LYS A 118 8.55 3.33 11.26
C LYS A 118 8.98 2.97 9.83
N VAL A 119 8.03 2.72 8.93
CA VAL A 119 8.33 2.45 7.50
C VAL A 119 9.06 3.64 6.88
N LEU A 120 8.53 4.85 7.05
CA LEU A 120 9.14 6.04 6.44
C LEU A 120 10.52 6.37 7.00
N ALA A 121 10.80 5.99 8.25
CA ALA A 121 12.13 6.14 8.86
C ALA A 121 13.19 5.21 8.24
N GLN A 122 12.78 4.15 7.51
CA GLN A 122 13.67 3.22 6.80
C GLN A 122 13.84 3.56 5.31
N CYS A 123 13.05 4.50 4.77
CA CYS A 123 13.16 4.90 3.37
C CYS A 123 14.56 5.41 2.99
N GLY A 124 15.17 4.81 1.98
CA GLY A 124 16.50 5.12 1.46
C GLY A 124 17.64 4.60 2.34
N LYS A 125 17.32 3.75 3.32
CA LYS A 125 18.31 3.08 4.20
C LYS A 125 18.52 1.61 3.86
N ALA A 126 17.66 1.02 3.05
CA ALA A 126 17.89 -0.29 2.46
C ALA A 126 19.02 -0.17 1.43
N GLY A 127 20.26 -0.24 1.92
CA GLY A 127 21.44 -0.48 1.09
C GLY A 127 21.56 -1.96 0.72
N PRO A 128 22.39 -2.31 -0.27
CA PRO A 128 22.71 -3.72 -0.53
C PRO A 128 23.21 -4.36 0.77
N ALA A 129 22.86 -5.62 1.00
CA ALA A 129 23.44 -6.38 2.10
C ALA A 129 24.97 -6.30 1.94
N GLU A 130 25.65 -5.72 2.93
CA GLU A 130 27.12 -5.75 2.99
C GLU A 130 27.50 -7.22 3.14
N GLY A 131 27.99 -7.80 2.03
CA GLY A 131 28.57 -9.13 2.03
C GLY A 131 29.84 -9.14 2.88
N ASP A 132 29.92 -10.11 3.79
CA ASP A 132 31.16 -10.57 4.41
C ASP A 132 31.55 -11.92 3.79
#